data_AF-A0A9X0K981-F1
#
_entry.id   AF-A0A9X0K981-F1
#
_cell.length_a   1.000
_cell.length_b   1.000
_cell.length_c   1.000
_cell.angle_alpha   90.00
_cell.angle_beta   90.00
_cell.angle_gamma   90.00
#
_symmetry.space_group_name_H-M   'P 1'
#
loop_
_entity.id
_entity.type
_entity.pdbx_description
1 polymer ?
#
loop_
_entity_poly.entity_id
_entity_poly.type
_entity_poly.pdbx_seq_one_letter_code
_entity_poly.pdbx_strand_id
1 'polypeptide(L)'
;MERILPKNTTHLDDWIEAFYHQINITNPSELDLLDIAYRSNLKVEFLNISSRYYAGTIIIDNRLSPQEQWQDFGHELCHALRHEGNQLIMPPLFRELQEMQAKRFACKFCIPTFMLKNIKFTPENYLIKDISTIFRVTQPFVVNRLKLNYSISLS
;
A
#
# COMPACT_ATOMS: atom_id res chain seq x y z
N MET A 1 1.12 25.11 16.28
CA MET A 1 1.39 23.71 15.91
C MET A 1 0.10 23.12 15.39
N GLU A 2 -0.15 23.21 14.09
CA GLU A 2 -1.25 22.49 13.47
C GLU A 2 -0.88 21.01 13.45
N ARG A 3 -1.61 20.20 14.22
CA ARG A 3 -1.54 18.75 14.08
C ARG A 3 -1.97 18.43 12.66
N ILE A 4 -1.14 17.69 11.91
CA ILE A 4 -1.50 17.10 10.63
C ILE A 4 -2.56 16.01 10.91
N LEU A 5 -3.82 16.42 11.11
CA LEU A 5 -4.94 15.54 11.40
C LEU A 5 -5.53 15.02 10.09
N PRO A 6 -5.61 13.69 9.88
CA PRO A 6 -6.20 13.13 8.67
C PRO A 6 -7.68 13.52 8.57
N LYS A 7 -8.09 13.98 7.39
CA LYS A 7 -9.39 14.64 7.12
C LYS A 7 -10.61 13.69 7.06
N ASN A 8 -10.65 12.64 7.90
CA ASN A 8 -11.60 11.51 7.97
C ASN A 8 -11.08 10.19 7.36
N THR A 9 -11.51 9.05 7.94
CA THR A 9 -11.31 7.72 7.35
C THR A 9 -12.29 7.53 6.19
N THR A 10 -11.83 6.86 5.14
CA THR A 10 -12.65 6.44 3.99
C THR A 10 -13.10 5.00 4.19
N HIS A 11 -14.15 4.56 3.48
CA HIS A 11 -14.54 3.14 3.44
C HIS A 11 -13.37 2.20 3.08
N LEU A 12 -12.41 2.68 2.28
CA LEU A 12 -11.20 1.92 1.97
C LEU A 12 -10.25 1.80 3.18
N ASP A 13 -10.16 2.83 4.02
CA ASP A 13 -9.35 2.75 5.24
C ASP A 13 -9.96 1.75 6.22
N ASP A 14 -11.28 1.78 6.42
CA ASP A 14 -11.99 0.87 7.32
C ASP A 14 -11.87 -0.59 6.84
N TRP A 15 -11.95 -0.82 5.52
CA TRP A 15 -11.74 -2.14 4.93
C TRP A 15 -10.32 -2.64 5.13
N ILE A 16 -9.30 -1.77 4.93
CA ILE A 16 -7.88 -2.15 5.14
C ILE A 16 -7.62 -2.48 6.61
N GLU A 17 -8.17 -1.70 7.54
CA GLU A 17 -8.07 -1.96 8.98
C GLU A 17 -8.71 -3.30 9.34
N ALA A 18 -9.93 -3.57 8.86
CA ALA A 18 -10.60 -4.85 9.05
C ALA A 18 -9.79 -6.03 8.48
N PHE A 19 -9.22 -5.87 7.28
CA PHE A 19 -8.36 -6.88 6.65
C PHE A 19 -7.15 -7.21 7.53
N TYR A 20 -6.40 -6.19 7.98
CA TYR A 20 -5.22 -6.41 8.83
C TYR A 20 -5.58 -7.06 10.16
N HIS A 21 -6.70 -6.65 10.79
CA HIS A 21 -7.19 -7.28 12.02
C HIS A 21 -7.60 -8.74 11.80
N GLN A 22 -8.23 -9.07 10.67
CA GLN A 22 -8.61 -10.46 10.35
C GLN A 22 -7.39 -11.38 10.25
N ILE A 23 -6.26 -10.87 9.75
CA ILE A 23 -4.99 -11.61 9.68
C ILE A 23 -4.10 -11.39 10.92
N ASN A 24 -4.64 -10.84 12.01
CA ASN A 24 -3.94 -10.60 13.28
C ASN A 24 -2.65 -9.78 13.14
N ILE A 25 -2.69 -8.70 12.36
CA ILE A 25 -1.61 -7.71 12.23
C ILE A 25 -2.15 -6.36 12.73
N THR A 26 -1.46 -5.74 13.66
CA THR A 26 -1.95 -4.54 14.37
C THR A 26 -0.94 -3.41 14.44
N ASN A 27 0.35 -3.67 14.21
CA ASN A 27 1.39 -2.66 14.29
C ASN A 27 2.37 -2.71 13.10
N PRO A 28 3.08 -1.60 12.78
CA PRO A 28 3.94 -1.52 11.60
C PRO A 28 5.08 -2.53 11.57
N SER A 29 5.58 -2.97 12.73
CA SER A 29 6.73 -3.89 12.79
C SER A 29 6.39 -5.29 12.28
N GLU A 30 5.11 -5.66 12.34
CA GLU A 30 4.53 -6.92 11.84
C GLU A 30 4.28 -6.92 10.34
N LEU A 31 4.41 -5.78 9.65
CA LEU A 31 4.19 -5.69 8.21
C LEU A 31 5.29 -6.46 7.46
N ASP A 32 4.92 -7.64 6.98
CA ASP A 32 5.76 -8.50 6.16
C ASP A 32 4.96 -9.06 4.98
N LEU A 33 5.53 -8.92 3.79
CA LEU A 33 4.91 -9.31 2.53
C LEU A 33 4.54 -10.81 2.52
N LEU A 34 5.46 -11.67 2.96
CA LEU A 34 5.30 -13.12 2.89
C LEU A 34 4.36 -13.63 3.97
N ASP A 35 4.42 -13.07 5.17
CA ASP A 35 3.47 -13.38 6.24
C ASP A 35 2.04 -12.99 5.84
N ILE A 36 1.85 -11.79 5.28
CA ILE A 36 0.54 -11.34 4.78
C ILE A 36 0.03 -12.28 3.68
N ALA A 37 0.88 -12.62 2.70
CA ALA A 37 0.50 -13.53 1.62
C ALA A 37 0.08 -14.91 2.16
N TYR A 38 0.87 -15.46 3.09
CA TYR A 38 0.59 -16.74 3.73
C TYR A 38 -0.75 -16.72 4.48
N ARG A 39 -0.98 -15.72 5.34
CA ARG A 39 -2.24 -15.57 6.10
C ARG A 39 -3.46 -15.31 5.23
N SER A 40 -3.23 -14.78 4.02
CA SER A 40 -4.28 -14.52 3.03
C SER A 40 -4.48 -15.66 2.03
N ASN A 41 -3.76 -16.79 2.18
CA ASN A 41 -3.76 -17.92 1.24
C ASN A 41 -3.47 -17.48 -0.21
N LEU A 42 -2.52 -16.56 -0.38
CA LEU A 42 -2.08 -16.04 -1.67
C LEU A 42 -0.72 -16.60 -2.03
N LYS A 43 -0.52 -16.91 -3.32
CA LYS A 43 0.78 -17.32 -3.84
C LYS A 43 1.58 -16.10 -4.26
N VAL A 44 2.85 -16.05 -3.83
CA VAL A 44 3.81 -15.03 -4.24
C VAL A 44 5.02 -15.71 -4.88
N GLU A 45 5.48 -15.18 -6.01
CA GLU A 45 6.74 -15.56 -6.65
C GLU A 45 7.61 -14.33 -6.92
N PHE A 46 8.92 -14.47 -6.74
CA PHE A 46 9.90 -13.44 -7.10
C PHE A 46 10.58 -13.82 -8.40
N LEU A 47 10.40 -13.01 -9.43
CA LEU A 47 10.93 -13.27 -10.77
C LEU A 47 11.61 -12.00 -11.32
N ASN A 48 12.54 -12.15 -12.27
CA ASN A 48 13.21 -11.01 -12.92
C ASN A 48 12.35 -10.38 -14.04
N ILE A 49 11.06 -10.16 -13.77
CA ILE A 49 10.08 -9.52 -14.65
C ILE A 49 9.28 -8.49 -13.88
N SER A 50 8.59 -7.58 -14.57
CA SER A 50 7.77 -6.56 -13.89
C SER A 50 6.70 -7.21 -13.02
N SER A 51 6.53 -6.68 -11.81
CA SER A 51 5.49 -7.10 -10.87
C SER A 51 4.12 -7.07 -11.54
N ARG A 52 3.28 -8.07 -11.20
CA ARG A 52 1.92 -8.24 -11.72
C ARG A 52 1.18 -9.33 -10.96
N TYR A 53 -0.13 -9.20 -10.85
CA TYR A 53 -1.02 -10.30 -10.53
C TYR A 53 -1.43 -11.04 -11.81
N TYR A 54 -1.17 -12.35 -11.85
CA TYR A 54 -1.52 -13.18 -13.00
C TYR A 54 -1.89 -14.60 -12.56
N ALA A 55 -3.04 -15.08 -13.04
CA ALA A 55 -3.50 -16.46 -12.84
C ALA A 55 -3.42 -16.95 -11.37
N GLY A 56 -3.89 -16.13 -10.42
CA GLY A 56 -3.91 -16.49 -9.00
C GLY A 56 -2.55 -16.33 -8.28
N THR A 57 -1.53 -15.80 -8.94
CA THR A 57 -0.19 -15.60 -8.38
C THR A 57 0.18 -14.12 -8.43
N ILE A 58 0.65 -13.60 -7.30
CA ILE A 58 1.31 -12.29 -7.25
C ILE A 58 2.77 -12.50 -7.61
N ILE A 59 3.20 -11.90 -8.71
CA ILE A 59 4.60 -11.89 -9.13
C ILE A 59 5.20 -10.56 -8.70
N ILE A 60 6.34 -10.62 -8.02
CA ILE A 60 7.12 -9.46 -7.59
C ILE A 60 8.45 -9.42 -8.34
N ASP A 61 8.82 -8.25 -8.83
CA ASP A 61 10.10 -8.06 -9.52
C ASP A 61 11.28 -8.21 -8.53
N ASN A 62 12.03 -9.30 -8.69
CA ASN A 62 13.14 -9.65 -7.81
C ASN A 62 14.33 -8.68 -7.92
N ARG A 63 14.34 -7.79 -8.91
CA ARG A 63 15.42 -6.82 -9.14
C ARG A 63 15.21 -5.52 -8.35
N LEU A 64 14.00 -5.32 -7.80
CA LEU A 64 13.64 -4.13 -7.04
C LEU A 64 14.20 -4.17 -5.61
N SER A 65 14.32 -3.00 -4.99
CA SER A 65 14.64 -2.94 -3.56
C SER A 65 13.52 -3.53 -2.70
N PRO A 66 13.80 -4.01 -1.47
CA PRO A 66 12.76 -4.53 -0.58
C PRO A 66 11.61 -3.54 -0.34
N GLN A 67 11.91 -2.24 -0.32
CA GLN A 67 10.89 -1.20 -0.17
C GLN A 67 9.96 -1.16 -1.38
N GLU A 68 10.51 -1.19 -2.60
CA GLU A 68 9.74 -1.19 -3.84
C GLU A 68 8.95 -2.49 -4.00
N GLN A 69 9.53 -3.65 -3.66
CA GLN A 69 8.82 -4.92 -3.63
C GLN A 69 7.60 -4.90 -2.70
N TRP A 70 7.73 -4.27 -1.52
CA TRP A 70 6.60 -4.08 -0.60
C TRP A 70 5.49 -3.19 -1.20
N GLN A 71 5.88 -2.12 -1.89
CA GLN A 71 4.93 -1.21 -2.55
C GLN A 71 4.20 -1.90 -3.71
N ASP A 72 4.95 -2.64 -4.54
CA ASP A 72 4.41 -3.42 -5.65
C ASP A 72 3.48 -4.53 -5.15
N PHE A 73 3.85 -5.23 -4.07
CA PHE A 73 2.95 -6.19 -3.45
C PHE A 73 1.63 -5.57 -3.01
N GLY A 74 1.65 -4.39 -2.38
CA GLY A 74 0.43 -3.69 -2.02
C GLY A 74 -0.44 -3.36 -3.23
N HIS A 75 0.18 -3.05 -4.38
CA HIS A 75 -0.53 -2.80 -5.64
C HIS A 75 -1.15 -4.09 -6.20
N GLU A 76 -0.36 -5.14 -6.34
CA GLU A 76 -0.82 -6.43 -6.87
C GLU A 76 -1.83 -7.13 -5.97
N LEU A 77 -1.73 -6.92 -4.66
CA LEU A 77 -2.73 -7.40 -3.70
C LEU A 77 -4.10 -6.76 -3.95
N CYS A 78 -4.15 -5.49 -4.37
CA CYS A 78 -5.42 -4.87 -4.78
C CYS A 78 -6.03 -5.61 -5.98
N HIS A 79 -5.21 -5.96 -6.97
CA HIS A 79 -5.68 -6.73 -8.12
C HIS A 79 -6.19 -8.10 -7.69
N ALA A 80 -5.44 -8.80 -6.83
CA ALA A 80 -5.82 -10.12 -6.35
C ALA A 80 -7.13 -10.12 -5.54
N LEU A 81 -7.35 -9.13 -4.68
CA LEU A 81 -8.47 -9.10 -3.74
C LEU A 81 -9.72 -8.37 -4.25
N ARG A 82 -9.57 -7.42 -5.18
CA ARG A 82 -10.63 -6.44 -5.47
C ARG A 82 -10.96 -6.31 -6.96
N HIS A 83 -10.14 -6.82 -7.85
CA HIS A 83 -10.37 -6.71 -9.29
C HIS A 83 -10.56 -8.09 -9.92
N GLU A 84 -11.61 -8.20 -10.74
CA GLU A 84 -11.83 -9.37 -11.60
C GLU A 84 -11.72 -8.96 -13.08
N GLY A 85 -11.42 -9.95 -13.93
CA GLY A 85 -11.39 -9.80 -15.38
C GLY A 85 -9.99 -9.80 -15.99
N ASN A 86 -9.92 -10.16 -17.27
CA ASN A 86 -8.67 -10.16 -18.02
C ASN A 86 -8.37 -8.73 -18.51
N GLN A 87 -7.36 -8.09 -17.93
CA GLN A 87 -6.98 -6.72 -18.31
C GLN A 87 -6.67 -6.58 -19.80
N LEU A 88 -6.23 -7.63 -20.52
CA LEU A 88 -5.90 -7.58 -21.95
C LEU A 88 -7.10 -7.32 -22.86
N ILE A 89 -8.31 -7.72 -22.44
CA ILE A 89 -9.55 -7.54 -23.19
C ILE A 89 -10.46 -6.45 -22.61
N MET A 90 -10.03 -5.85 -21.50
CA MET A 90 -10.75 -4.80 -20.80
C MET A 90 -10.71 -3.47 -21.56
N PRO A 91 -11.82 -2.70 -21.62
CA PRO A 91 -11.81 -1.36 -22.19
C PRO A 91 -10.73 -0.48 -21.53
N PRO A 92 -9.98 0.35 -22.29
CA PRO A 92 -8.86 1.13 -21.77
C PRO A 92 -9.19 1.97 -20.52
N LEU A 93 -10.34 2.65 -20.54
CA LEU A 93 -10.80 3.48 -19.42
C LEU A 93 -11.06 2.66 -18.14
N PHE A 94 -11.55 1.42 -18.26
CA PHE A 94 -11.78 0.57 -17.10
C PHE A 94 -10.45 0.02 -16.54
N ARG A 95 -9.48 -0.28 -17.42
CA ARG A 95 -8.12 -0.61 -17.00
C ARG A 95 -7.48 0.55 -16.25
N GLU A 96 -7.52 1.76 -16.80
CA GLU A 96 -6.99 2.97 -16.13
C GLU A 96 -7.64 3.20 -14.76
N LEU A 97 -8.95 2.99 -14.65
CA LEU A 97 -9.64 3.08 -13.37
C LEU A 97 -9.11 2.06 -12.34
N GLN A 98 -8.93 0.80 -12.73
CA GLN A 98 -8.37 -0.23 -11.85
C GLN A 98 -6.95 0.13 -11.41
N GLU A 99 -6.09 0.59 -12.31
CA GLU A 99 -4.72 1.03 -11.99
C GLU A 99 -4.71 2.21 -11.00
N MET A 100 -5.62 3.17 -11.18
CA MET A 100 -5.80 4.28 -10.23
C MET A 100 -6.27 3.80 -8.86
N GLN A 101 -7.19 2.84 -8.82
CA GLN A 101 -7.68 2.25 -7.58
C GLN A 101 -6.57 1.46 -6.86
N ALA A 102 -5.80 0.64 -7.60
CA ALA A 102 -4.69 -0.13 -7.07
C ALA A 102 -3.58 0.77 -6.51
N LYS A 103 -3.23 1.87 -7.18
CA LYS A 103 -2.27 2.87 -6.65
C LYS A 103 -2.75 3.49 -5.33
N ARG A 104 -4.03 3.86 -5.23
CA ARG A 104 -4.62 4.42 -4.00
C ARG A 104 -4.68 3.38 -2.88
N PHE A 105 -5.04 2.14 -3.21
CA PHE A 105 -5.03 1.00 -2.31
C PHE A 105 -3.63 0.78 -1.76
N ALA A 106 -2.61 0.60 -2.62
CA ALA A 106 -1.24 0.32 -2.21
C ALA A 106 -0.72 1.37 -1.21
N CYS A 107 -0.95 2.66 -1.47
CA CYS A 107 -0.59 3.72 -0.54
C CYS A 107 -1.21 3.50 0.86
N LYS A 108 -2.54 3.29 0.92
CA LYS A 108 -3.26 3.09 2.19
C LYS A 108 -2.97 1.73 2.82
N PHE A 109 -2.58 0.73 2.05
CA PHE A 109 -2.27 -0.61 2.52
C PHE A 109 -0.85 -0.69 3.09
N CYS A 110 0.15 -0.15 2.39
CA CYS A 110 1.54 -0.15 2.85
C CYS A 110 1.80 0.87 3.97
N ILE A 111 0.96 1.91 4.08
CA ILE A 111 0.93 2.86 5.21
C ILE A 111 -0.52 2.97 5.73
N PRO A 112 -0.99 2.00 6.54
CA PRO A 112 -2.35 1.97 7.07
C PRO A 112 -2.69 3.20 7.90
N THR A 113 -3.88 3.79 7.66
CA THR A 113 -4.32 4.99 8.38
C THR A 113 -4.39 4.75 9.89
N PHE A 114 -4.89 3.59 10.32
CA PHE A 114 -5.04 3.27 11.75
C PHE A 114 -3.68 3.13 12.45
N MET A 115 -2.69 2.52 11.79
CA MET A 115 -1.32 2.44 12.32
C MET A 115 -0.63 3.80 12.31
N LEU A 116 -0.76 4.56 11.22
CA LEU A 116 -0.13 5.86 11.05
C LEU A 116 -0.57 6.86 12.13
N LYS A 117 -1.86 6.84 12.49
CA LYS A 117 -2.43 7.71 13.55
C LYS A 117 -1.85 7.44 14.93
N ASN A 118 -1.35 6.22 15.18
CA ASN A 118 -0.80 5.82 16.48
C ASN A 118 0.68 6.17 16.63
N ILE A 119 1.33 6.68 15.58
CA ILE A 119 2.73 7.09 15.63
C ILE A 119 2.82 8.53 16.14
N LYS A 120 3.67 8.74 17.16
CA LYS A 120 4.00 10.07 17.67
C LYS A 120 5.20 10.62 16.88
N PHE A 121 5.00 11.69 16.12
CA PHE A 121 6.06 12.35 15.37
C PHE A 121 6.63 13.55 16.14
N THR A 122 7.93 13.80 15.97
CA THR A 122 8.67 14.95 16.50
C THR A 122 9.65 15.45 15.43
N PRO A 123 9.99 16.75 15.39
CA PRO A 123 9.36 17.79 14.55
C PRO A 123 9.17 17.43 13.05
N GLU A 124 8.36 18.23 12.35
CA GLU A 124 7.90 18.02 10.95
C GLU A 124 9.01 17.70 9.93
N ASN A 125 10.24 18.18 10.13
CA ASN A 125 11.36 18.01 9.18
C ASN A 125 11.77 16.53 8.96
N TYR A 126 11.45 15.63 9.89
CA TYR A 126 11.79 14.21 9.76
C TYR A 126 10.60 13.31 9.40
N LEU A 127 9.39 13.88 9.26
CA LEU A 127 8.15 13.12 9.10
C LEU A 127 8.21 12.12 7.93
N ILE A 128 8.66 12.57 6.75
CA ILE A 128 8.72 11.70 5.56
C ILE A 128 9.71 10.56 5.76
N LYS A 129 10.89 10.87 6.31
CA LYS A 129 11.96 9.89 6.56
C LYS A 129 11.54 8.88 7.63
N ASP A 130 10.88 9.33 8.68
CA ASP A 130 10.41 8.50 9.78
C ASP A 130 9.31 7.55 9.30
N ILE A 131 8.30 8.05 8.58
CA ILE A 131 7.25 7.20 8.00
C ILE A 131 7.86 6.19 7.02
N SER A 132 8.78 6.63 6.15
CA SER A 132 9.48 5.76 5.20
C SER A 132 10.20 4.62 5.92
N THR A 133 10.87 4.93 7.03
CA THR A 133 11.58 3.94 7.85
C THR A 133 10.62 2.99 8.56
N ILE A 134 9.59 3.52 9.22
CA ILE A 134 8.63 2.72 10.01
C ILE A 134 7.84 1.75 9.14
N PHE A 135 7.38 2.20 7.96
CA PHE A 135 6.56 1.38 7.06
C PHE A 135 7.37 0.71 5.95
N ARG A 136 8.71 0.85 5.98
CA ARG A 136 9.64 0.20 5.02
C ARG A 136 9.28 0.50 3.56
N VAL A 137 8.93 1.75 3.26
CA VAL A 137 8.62 2.22 1.90
C VAL A 137 9.58 3.33 1.49
N THR A 138 9.63 3.66 0.20
CA THR A 138 10.43 4.78 -0.29
C THR A 138 9.83 6.13 0.14
N GLN A 139 10.65 7.16 0.29
CA GLN A 139 10.17 8.51 0.62
C GLN A 139 9.20 9.11 -0.41
N PRO A 140 9.41 8.93 -1.75
CA PRO A 140 8.41 9.33 -2.74
C PRO A 140 7.04 8.68 -2.53
N PHE A 141 7.01 7.42 -2.11
CA PHE A 141 5.77 6.72 -1.80
C PHE A 141 5.05 7.30 -0.59
N VAL A 142 5.79 7.71 0.46
CA VAL A 142 5.23 8.45 1.60
C VAL A 142 4.58 9.75 1.14
N VAL A 143 5.23 10.51 0.26
CA VAL A 143 4.67 11.76 -0.27
C VAL A 143 3.35 11.48 -1.01
N ASN A 144 3.30 10.45 -1.85
CA ASN A 144 2.07 10.04 -2.55
C ASN A 144 0.96 9.65 -1.56
N ARG A 145 1.30 8.89 -0.53
CA ARG A 145 0.37 8.51 0.53
C ARG A 145 -0.21 9.72 1.26
N LEU A 146 0.62 10.70 1.60
CA LEU A 146 0.18 11.88 2.32
C LEU A 146 -0.73 12.76 1.43
N LYS A 147 -0.44 12.88 0.13
CA LYS A 147 -1.32 13.61 -0.81
C LYS A 147 -2.76 13.07 -0.89
N LEU A 148 -2.99 11.79 -0.56
CA LEU A 148 -4.34 11.20 -0.61
C LEU A 148 -5.33 11.82 0.40
N ASN A 149 -4.82 12.23 1.57
CA ASN A 149 -5.64 12.69 2.69
C ASN A 149 -5.24 14.10 3.18
N TYR A 150 -4.16 14.66 2.66
CA TYR A 150 -3.63 15.97 3.03
C TYR A 150 -3.44 16.84 1.79
N SER A 151 -3.91 18.08 1.86
CA SER A 151 -3.58 19.11 0.88
C SER A 151 -2.13 19.54 1.13
N ILE A 152 -1.17 18.90 0.45
CA ILE A 152 0.23 19.32 0.54
C ILE A 152 0.40 20.54 -0.38
N SER A 153 0.32 21.74 0.20
CA SER A 153 0.85 22.94 -0.43
C SER A 153 2.37 22.84 -0.39
N LEU A 154 3.01 22.46 -1.49
CA LEU A 154 4.45 22.64 -1.63
C LEU A 154 4.67 24.12 -1.92
N SER A 155 5.05 24.89 -0.89
CA SER A 155 5.63 26.23 -1.03
C SER A 155 7.09 26.11 -1.45
#